data_AF-A0A260Z1P2-F1
#
_entry.id   AF-A0A260Z1P2-F1
#
_cell.length_a   1.000
_cell.length_b   1.000
_cell.length_c   1.000
_cell.angle_alpha   90.00
_cell.angle_beta   90.00
_cell.angle_gamma   90.00
#
_symmetry.space_group_name_H-M   'P 1'
#
loop_
_entity.id
_entity.type
_entity.pdbx_description
1 polymer ?
#
loop_
_entity_poly.entity_id
_entity_poly.type
_entity_poly.pdbx_seq_one_letter_code
_entity_poly.pdbx_strand_id
1 'polypeptide(L)'
;MIIQNILAIISFLTNSLLTFLIFTKSPKTMGSYKYLMAFMTGFELVYALIDLLIQPEIVTMNSLWVTMTSSKRAIVPLSVAYPLFNKKWVSGTTFFTFWIGIPIASGFMAQLVVSEGVPGDQLRYFSSYLFLTTPSDPVSQLNWKQIQGLLFLCSTISLSLFTMIYFGLKTFSEIRKLQDTTSSDSISASSKTLQTQLFYSLVIQTTIPVILIHFPTTLIYISTFLNAAPPIQGTICTITISMFPAIDPLPSLIIIKPYRQAILGCFKKRISQKVSSTQASRSRVNKF
;
A
#
# COMPACT_ATOMS: atom_id res chain seq x y z
N MET A 1 -7.65 10.04 -10.90
CA MET A 1 -8.85 10.35 -10.09
C MET A 1 -9.84 9.18 -9.97
N ILE A 2 -10.63 8.82 -11.00
CA ILE A 2 -11.66 7.76 -10.88
C ILE A 2 -11.06 6.41 -10.46
N ILE A 3 -9.96 6.00 -11.09
CA ILE A 3 -9.29 4.72 -10.78
C ILE A 3 -8.82 4.69 -9.32
N GLN A 4 -8.16 5.74 -8.83
CA GLN A 4 -7.68 5.81 -7.44
C GLN A 4 -8.83 5.76 -6.44
N ASN A 5 -9.92 6.49 -6.70
CA ASN A 5 -11.09 6.45 -5.81
C ASN A 5 -11.73 5.06 -5.76
N ILE A 6 -11.83 4.38 -6.91
CA ILE A 6 -12.31 2.99 -6.97
C ILE A 6 -11.36 2.07 -6.18
N LEU A 7 -10.04 2.19 -6.36
CA LEU A 7 -9.05 1.39 -5.63
C LEU A 7 -9.08 1.64 -4.12
N ALA A 8 -9.21 2.90 -3.70
CA ALA A 8 -9.33 3.27 -2.29
C ALA A 8 -10.62 2.70 -1.67
N ILE A 9 -11.75 2.75 -2.38
CA ILE A 9 -13.00 2.12 -1.94
C ILE A 9 -12.83 0.59 -1.84
N ILE A 10 -12.23 -0.05 -2.84
CA ILE A 10 -11.95 -1.49 -2.81
C ILE A 10 -11.07 -1.82 -1.62
N SER A 11 -9.99 -1.07 -1.40
CA SER A 11 -9.09 -1.25 -0.26
C SER A 11 -9.83 -1.12 1.07
N PHE A 12 -10.63 -0.08 1.24
CA PHE A 12 -11.40 0.10 2.47
C PHE A 12 -12.34 -1.09 2.72
N LEU A 13 -13.00 -1.61 1.68
CA LEU A 13 -13.89 -2.77 1.77
C LEU A 13 -13.13 -4.06 2.09
N THR A 14 -12.01 -4.34 1.40
CA THR A 14 -11.24 -5.59 1.59
C THR A 14 -10.57 -5.61 2.96
N ASN A 15 -9.98 -4.49 3.39
CA ASN A 15 -9.38 -4.37 4.71
C ASN A 15 -10.41 -4.37 5.84
N SER A 16 -11.58 -3.74 5.66
CA SER A 16 -12.68 -3.83 6.63
C SER A 16 -13.20 -5.26 6.77
N LEU A 17 -13.33 -5.98 5.65
CA LEU A 17 -13.71 -7.39 5.66
C LEU A 17 -12.67 -8.25 6.38
N LEU A 18 -11.38 -8.06 6.09
CA LEU A 18 -10.31 -8.80 6.74
C LEU A 18 -10.30 -8.51 8.26
N THR A 19 -10.43 -7.25 8.65
CA THR A 19 -10.54 -6.81 10.05
C THR A 19 -11.71 -7.52 10.74
N PHE A 20 -12.90 -7.51 10.13
CA PHE A 20 -14.06 -8.21 10.66
C PHE A 20 -13.82 -9.71 10.86
N LEU A 21 -13.16 -10.38 9.91
CA LEU A 21 -12.84 -11.80 9.99
C LEU A 21 -11.78 -12.10 11.06
N ILE A 22 -10.79 -11.23 11.24
CA ILE A 22 -9.81 -11.35 12.32
C ILE A 22 -10.52 -11.34 13.68
N PHE A 23 -11.45 -10.41 13.89
CA PHE A 23 -12.13 -10.34 15.19
C PHE A 23 -13.14 -11.47 15.42
N THR A 24 -13.83 -11.93 14.37
CA THR A 24 -14.97 -12.86 14.51
C THR A 24 -14.65 -14.32 14.19
N LYS A 25 -13.60 -14.61 13.40
CA LYS A 25 -13.32 -15.95 12.85
C LYS A 25 -11.91 -16.47 13.13
N SER A 26 -11.00 -15.67 13.73
CA SER A 26 -9.68 -16.17 14.13
C SER A 26 -9.78 -17.24 15.23
N PRO A 27 -9.18 -18.41 15.05
CA PRO A 27 -9.13 -19.45 16.08
C PRO A 27 -8.19 -19.05 17.22
N LYS A 28 -8.46 -19.57 18.44
CA LYS A 28 -7.66 -19.28 19.64
C LYS A 28 -6.19 -19.70 19.50
N THR A 29 -5.91 -20.69 18.66
CA THR A 29 -4.56 -21.19 18.36
C THR A 29 -3.66 -20.18 17.62
N MET A 30 -4.21 -19.08 17.09
CA MET A 30 -3.40 -18.00 16.51
C MET A 30 -2.57 -17.24 17.56
N GLY A 31 -2.98 -17.24 18.83
CA GLY A 31 -2.28 -16.54 19.90
C GLY A 31 -1.99 -15.07 19.54
N SER A 32 -0.75 -14.63 19.77
CA SER A 32 -0.29 -13.25 19.52
C SER A 32 -0.39 -12.80 18.07
N TYR A 33 -0.36 -13.74 17.11
CA TYR A 33 -0.40 -13.42 15.69
C TYR A 33 -1.71 -12.73 15.27
N LYS A 34 -2.82 -13.00 15.99
CA LYS A 34 -4.10 -12.30 15.79
C LYS A 34 -3.95 -10.79 15.98
N TYR A 35 -3.26 -10.36 17.03
CA TYR A 35 -3.08 -8.94 17.33
C TYR A 35 -2.13 -8.28 16.33
N LEU A 36 -1.11 -9.00 15.85
CA LEU A 36 -0.24 -8.52 14.79
C LEU A 36 -1.02 -8.26 13.49
N MET A 37 -1.86 -9.21 13.05
CA MET A 37 -2.71 -8.99 11.87
C MET A 37 -3.70 -7.85 12.06
N ALA A 38 -4.34 -7.74 13.23
CA ALA A 38 -5.26 -6.65 13.54
C ALA A 38 -4.55 -5.28 13.50
N PHE A 39 -3.31 -5.23 13.96
CA PHE A 39 -2.48 -4.03 13.91
C PHE A 39 -2.10 -3.64 12.48
N MET A 40 -1.64 -4.60 11.65
CA MET A 40 -1.28 -4.34 10.26
C MET A 40 -2.48 -3.85 9.44
N THR A 41 -3.62 -4.54 9.55
CA THR A 41 -4.86 -4.12 8.86
C THR A 41 -5.39 -2.77 9.33
N GLY A 42 -5.18 -2.42 10.61
CA GLY A 42 -5.46 -1.09 11.12
C GLY A 42 -4.65 0.00 10.40
N PHE A 43 -3.35 -0.23 10.18
CA PHE A 43 -2.54 0.69 9.39
C PHE A 43 -2.98 0.76 7.93
N GLU A 44 -3.30 -0.36 7.30
CA GLU A 44 -3.78 -0.38 5.92
C GLU A 44 -5.08 0.44 5.75
N LEU A 45 -6.00 0.36 6.73
CA LEU A 45 -7.20 1.20 6.74
C LEU A 45 -6.87 2.70 6.85
N VAL A 46 -5.89 3.06 7.67
CA VAL A 46 -5.41 4.44 7.77
C VAL A 46 -4.80 4.91 6.45
N TYR A 47 -3.98 4.06 5.80
CA TYR A 47 -3.40 4.37 4.48
C TYR A 47 -4.48 4.53 3.40
N ALA A 48 -5.47 3.64 3.34
CA ALA A 48 -6.58 3.72 2.40
C ALA A 48 -7.41 5.00 2.62
N LEU A 49 -7.61 5.39 3.87
CA LEU A 49 -8.29 6.65 4.21
C LEU A 49 -7.47 7.86 3.77
N ILE A 50 -6.16 7.86 4.00
CA ILE A 50 -5.26 8.92 3.52
C ILE A 50 -5.31 9.03 2.00
N ASP A 51 -5.21 7.92 1.27
CA ASP A 51 -5.26 7.90 -0.20
C ASP A 51 -6.60 8.46 -0.71
N LEU A 52 -7.73 8.10 -0.07
CA LEU A 52 -9.06 8.61 -0.41
C LEU A 52 -9.21 10.12 -0.15
N LEU A 53 -8.76 10.59 1.01
CA LEU A 53 -8.94 11.99 1.44
C LEU A 53 -8.01 12.95 0.70
N ILE A 54 -6.79 12.51 0.42
CA ILE A 54 -5.71 13.36 -0.06
C ILE A 54 -5.50 13.19 -1.56
N GLN A 55 -5.74 12.00 -2.13
CA GLN A 55 -5.54 11.71 -3.55
C GLN A 55 -4.16 12.20 -4.06
N PRO A 56 -3.05 11.69 -3.50
CA PRO A 56 -1.72 12.05 -3.95
C PRO A 56 -1.51 11.60 -5.41
N GLU A 57 -0.74 12.38 -6.14
CA GLU A 57 -0.32 12.05 -7.50
C GLU A 57 1.19 12.24 -7.65
N ILE A 58 1.82 11.31 -8.36
CA ILE A 58 3.21 11.40 -8.77
C ILE A 58 3.24 11.93 -10.20
N VAL A 59 3.94 13.04 -10.39
CA VAL A 59 4.20 13.63 -11.71
C VAL A 59 5.68 13.60 -12.00
N THR A 60 6.02 13.19 -13.22
CA THR A 60 7.37 13.02 -13.72
C THR A 60 7.60 13.92 -14.93
N MET A 61 8.74 14.61 -14.95
CA MET A 61 9.17 15.46 -16.06
C MET A 61 10.68 15.39 -16.23
N ASN A 62 11.16 14.65 -17.24
CA ASN A 62 12.57 14.52 -17.60
C ASN A 62 13.44 14.03 -16.44
N SER A 63 14.14 14.93 -15.74
CA SER A 63 15.01 14.63 -14.60
C SER A 63 14.35 14.80 -13.23
N LEU A 64 13.06 15.08 -13.22
CA LEU A 64 12.32 15.46 -12.04
C LEU A 64 11.13 14.55 -11.79
N TRP A 65 10.88 14.27 -10.52
CA TRP A 65 9.61 13.71 -10.09
C TRP A 65 9.15 14.37 -8.80
N VAL A 66 7.83 14.49 -8.66
CA VAL A 66 7.19 15.12 -7.52
C VAL A 66 5.99 14.32 -7.12
N THR A 67 5.77 14.18 -5.81
CA THR A 67 4.48 13.77 -5.28
C THR A 67 3.74 15.02 -4.85
N MET A 68 2.55 15.24 -5.39
CA MET A 68 1.75 16.43 -5.09
C MET A 68 0.29 16.09 -4.85
N THR A 69 -0.38 17.04 -4.19
CA THR A 69 -1.81 17.04 -3.97
C THR A 69 -2.36 18.42 -4.26
N SER A 70 -3.46 18.46 -5.00
CA SER A 70 -4.21 19.68 -5.30
C SER A 70 -5.44 19.82 -4.39
N SER A 71 -5.75 21.04 -3.99
CA SER A 71 -6.97 21.41 -3.26
C SER A 71 -8.26 20.98 -4.00
N LYS A 72 -8.22 20.95 -5.34
CA LYS A 72 -9.37 20.59 -6.18
C LYS A 72 -9.69 19.10 -6.13
N ARG A 73 -8.68 18.27 -5.82
CA ARG A 73 -8.79 16.80 -5.80
C ARG A 73 -8.95 16.26 -4.38
N ALA A 74 -8.30 16.90 -3.40
CA ALA A 74 -8.45 16.54 -2.00
C ALA A 74 -9.88 16.76 -1.52
N ILE A 75 -10.42 15.79 -0.79
CA ILE A 75 -11.76 15.88 -0.18
C ILE A 75 -11.72 16.83 1.03
N VAL A 76 -10.59 16.83 1.74
CA VAL A 76 -10.36 17.66 2.93
C VAL A 76 -9.48 18.88 2.60
N PRO A 77 -9.68 20.01 3.30
CA PRO A 77 -8.77 21.15 3.17
C PRO A 77 -7.33 20.73 3.45
N LEU A 78 -6.41 21.16 2.59
CA LEU A 78 -4.97 20.88 2.73
C LEU A 78 -4.40 21.33 4.08
N SER A 79 -4.98 22.39 4.68
CA SER A 79 -4.64 22.87 6.02
C SER A 79 -4.99 21.91 7.14
N VAL A 80 -5.94 21.00 6.94
CA VAL A 80 -6.33 19.94 7.89
C VAL A 80 -5.55 18.65 7.60
N ALA A 81 -5.29 18.35 6.32
CA ALA A 81 -4.55 17.18 5.90
C ALA A 81 -3.05 17.25 6.27
N TYR A 82 -2.40 18.40 6.08
CA TYR A 82 -0.95 18.53 6.32
C TYR A 82 -0.52 18.42 7.78
N PRO A 83 -1.28 18.92 8.77
CA PRO A 83 -0.96 18.69 10.18
C PRO A 83 -0.95 17.22 10.60
N LEU A 84 -1.63 16.33 9.87
CA LEU A 84 -1.51 14.87 10.08
C LEU A 84 -0.14 14.34 9.65
N PHE A 85 0.53 15.02 8.71
CA PHE A 85 1.93 14.80 8.34
C PHE A 85 2.91 15.73 9.06
N ASN A 86 2.46 16.50 10.06
CA ASN A 86 3.32 17.50 10.71
C ASN A 86 4.51 16.85 11.40
N LYS A 87 5.58 17.64 11.57
CA LYS A 87 6.91 17.28 12.09
C LYS A 87 6.98 16.47 13.39
N LYS A 88 5.86 16.21 14.09
CA LYS A 88 5.82 15.46 15.36
C LYS A 88 5.33 14.01 15.25
N TRP A 89 4.43 13.70 14.31
CA TRP A 89 3.90 12.32 14.15
C TRP A 89 4.84 11.40 13.36
N VAL A 90 5.74 12.00 12.58
CA VAL A 90 6.66 11.34 11.64
C VAL A 90 7.98 10.93 12.35
N SER A 91 8.04 10.91 13.69
CA SER A 91 9.31 10.97 14.45
C SER A 91 10.17 9.69 14.50
N GLY A 92 9.90 8.65 13.71
CA GLY A 92 10.63 7.37 13.84
C GLY A 92 11.55 7.03 12.68
N THR A 93 10.99 6.94 11.48
CA THR A 93 11.64 6.25 10.35
C THR A 93 11.57 7.02 9.03
N THR A 94 10.62 7.95 8.89
CA THR A 94 10.42 8.79 7.69
C THR A 94 11.06 10.18 7.80
N PHE A 95 11.67 10.52 8.94
CA PHE A 95 12.26 11.84 9.18
C PHE A 95 13.44 12.18 8.27
N PHE A 96 14.18 11.19 7.77
CA PHE A 96 15.42 11.44 7.04
C PHE A 96 15.23 11.56 5.53
N THR A 97 14.23 10.88 4.96
CA THR A 97 13.96 10.88 3.51
C THR A 97 13.10 12.07 3.08
N PHE A 98 12.27 12.61 3.98
CA PHE A 98 11.31 13.67 3.66
C PHE A 98 11.78 15.09 3.98
N TRP A 99 12.87 15.28 4.73
CA TRP A 99 13.28 16.60 5.24
C TRP A 99 14.22 17.39 4.30
N ILE A 100 14.74 16.77 3.23
CA ILE A 100 15.80 17.37 2.37
C ILE A 100 15.25 18.12 1.14
N GLY A 101 13.93 18.16 0.90
CA GLY A 101 13.35 18.70 -0.35
C GLY A 101 12.93 20.18 -0.37
N ILE A 102 12.95 20.92 0.75
CA ILE A 102 12.18 22.18 0.84
C ILE A 102 12.81 23.43 0.17
N PRO A 103 14.14 23.66 0.10
CA PRO A 103 14.63 24.99 -0.27
C PRO A 103 14.97 25.22 -1.76
N ILE A 104 14.38 24.49 -2.72
CA ILE A 104 14.50 24.79 -4.17
C ILE A 104 13.10 24.69 -4.81
N ALA A 105 12.26 25.65 -4.48
CA ALA A 105 10.80 25.57 -4.67
C ALA A 105 10.21 26.68 -5.56
N SER A 106 10.97 27.68 -6.00
CA SER A 106 10.37 28.83 -6.71
C SER A 106 10.20 28.60 -8.22
N GLY A 107 11.25 28.15 -8.92
CA GLY A 107 11.21 27.95 -10.38
C GLY A 107 10.35 26.76 -10.83
N PHE A 108 10.42 25.65 -10.09
CA PHE A 108 9.61 24.47 -10.38
C PHE A 108 8.12 24.67 -10.04
N MET A 109 7.82 25.46 -9.00
CA MET A 109 6.42 25.77 -8.68
C MET A 109 5.72 26.49 -9.82
N ALA A 110 6.40 27.40 -10.52
CA ALA A 110 5.84 28.05 -11.69
C ALA A 110 5.50 27.02 -12.80
N GLN A 111 6.34 26.00 -13.00
CA GLN A 111 6.10 24.96 -14.01
C GLN A 111 4.99 23.98 -13.61
N LEU A 112 4.90 23.61 -12.33
CA LEU A 112 3.80 22.80 -11.82
C LEU A 112 2.46 23.53 -11.92
N VAL A 113 2.43 24.81 -11.55
CA VAL A 113 1.23 25.65 -11.68
C VAL A 113 0.76 25.70 -13.14
N VAL A 114 1.70 25.80 -14.10
CA VAL A 114 1.40 25.78 -15.54
C VAL A 114 0.93 24.41 -16.01
N SER A 115 1.57 23.32 -15.57
CA SER A 115 1.21 21.94 -15.97
C SER A 115 -0.16 21.49 -15.43
N GLU A 116 -0.48 21.82 -14.18
CA GLU A 116 -1.73 21.40 -13.53
C GLU A 116 -2.87 22.42 -13.72
N GLY A 117 -2.58 23.66 -14.12
CA GLY A 117 -3.59 24.73 -14.22
C GLY A 117 -4.21 25.09 -12.86
N VAL A 118 -3.45 24.93 -11.76
CA VAL A 118 -3.89 25.23 -10.39
C VAL A 118 -2.96 26.28 -9.77
N PRO A 119 -3.51 27.35 -9.16
CA PRO A 119 -2.73 28.34 -8.41
C PRO A 119 -1.80 27.69 -7.36
N GLY A 120 -0.58 28.20 -7.23
CA GLY A 120 0.48 27.57 -6.42
C GLY A 120 0.21 27.54 -4.90
N ASP A 121 -0.66 28.42 -4.40
CA ASP A 121 -1.17 28.45 -3.02
C ASP A 121 -2.09 27.26 -2.68
N GLN A 122 -2.71 26.69 -3.71
CA GLN A 122 -3.62 25.56 -3.63
C GLN A 122 -2.95 24.21 -3.90
N LEU A 123 -1.64 24.22 -4.16
CA LEU A 123 -0.85 23.04 -4.41
C LEU A 123 0.07 22.77 -3.22
N ARG A 124 0.08 21.53 -2.76
CA ARG A 124 1.06 21.06 -1.78
C ARG A 124 1.83 19.90 -2.38
N TYR A 125 3.15 19.90 -2.23
CA TYR A 125 3.99 18.94 -2.93
C TYR A 125 5.28 18.64 -2.16
N PHE A 126 5.86 17.49 -2.50
CA PHE A 126 7.17 17.03 -2.10
C PHE A 126 7.91 16.58 -3.36
N SER A 127 9.03 17.22 -3.68
CA SER A 127 9.84 16.87 -4.86
C SER A 127 11.21 16.31 -4.46
N SER A 128 11.74 15.45 -5.32
CA SER A 128 13.14 15.09 -5.33
C SER A 128 13.70 15.38 -6.73
N TYR A 129 14.84 16.06 -6.77
CA TYR A 129 15.50 16.50 -8.00
C TYR A 129 16.97 16.13 -7.93
N LEU A 130 17.39 15.29 -8.87
CA LEU A 130 18.78 14.83 -8.93
C LEU A 130 19.73 15.92 -9.43
N PHE A 131 19.19 16.92 -10.13
CA PHE A 131 19.94 18.03 -10.71
C PHE A 131 19.41 19.38 -10.18
N LEU A 132 20.33 20.33 -9.93
CA LEU A 132 20.05 21.63 -9.30
C LEU A 132 19.47 22.68 -10.27
N THR A 133 19.35 22.39 -11.57
CA THR A 133 19.09 23.41 -12.58
C THR A 133 17.62 23.64 -12.91
N THR A 134 17.30 24.91 -13.06
CA THR A 134 16.06 25.40 -13.69
C THR A 134 16.20 25.25 -15.22
N PRO A 135 15.11 25.06 -15.99
CA PRO A 135 15.17 24.79 -17.44
C PRO A 135 15.83 25.84 -18.36
N SER A 136 16.39 26.91 -17.80
CA SER A 136 17.10 27.98 -18.52
C SER A 136 18.64 27.85 -18.48
N ASP A 137 19.22 27.00 -17.64
CA ASP A 137 20.68 26.84 -17.55
C ASP A 137 21.18 25.58 -18.28
N PRO A 138 22.21 25.68 -19.15
CA PRO A 138 22.72 24.55 -19.94
C PRO A 138 23.58 23.56 -19.12
N VAL A 139 23.97 23.89 -17.88
CA VAL A 139 24.88 23.06 -17.07
C VAL A 139 24.13 22.41 -15.91
N SER A 140 23.73 21.15 -16.06
CA SER A 140 23.07 20.40 -14.99
C SER A 140 24.07 19.94 -13.91
N GLN A 141 24.04 20.58 -12.74
CA GLN A 141 24.84 20.16 -11.59
C GLN A 141 24.09 19.15 -10.73
N LEU A 142 24.78 18.10 -10.26
CA LEU A 142 24.20 17.10 -9.37
C LEU A 142 23.88 17.70 -7.99
N ASN A 143 22.68 17.42 -7.49
CA ASN A 143 22.32 17.75 -6.12
C ASN A 143 22.82 16.66 -5.16
N TRP A 144 24.03 16.86 -4.63
CA TRP A 144 24.65 15.91 -3.69
C TRP A 144 23.81 15.63 -2.44
N LYS A 145 23.00 16.58 -1.96
CA LYS A 145 22.11 16.35 -0.81
C LYS A 145 21.00 15.36 -1.16
N GLN A 146 20.43 15.46 -2.37
CA GLN A 146 19.40 14.53 -2.85
C GLN A 146 19.99 13.16 -3.15
N ILE A 147 21.21 13.10 -3.71
CA ILE A 147 21.94 11.85 -3.93
C ILE A 147 22.24 11.13 -2.62
N GLN A 148 22.68 11.85 -1.58
CA GLN A 148 22.88 11.27 -0.24
C GLN A 148 21.57 10.73 0.34
N GLY A 149 20.46 11.48 0.22
CA GLY A 149 19.14 11.03 0.64
C GLY A 149 18.68 9.76 -0.08
N LEU A 150 18.91 9.67 -1.40
CA LEU A 150 18.59 8.50 -2.20
C LEU A 150 19.42 7.28 -1.80
N LEU A 151 20.74 7.45 -1.60
CA LEU A 151 21.62 6.36 -1.16
C LEU A 151 21.22 5.81 0.21
N PHE A 152 20.82 6.68 1.14
CA PHE A 152 20.30 6.28 2.45
C PHE A 152 18.96 5.51 2.34
N LEU A 153 18.07 5.95 1.45
CA LEU A 153 16.82 5.25 1.19
C LEU A 153 17.06 3.84 0.60
N CYS A 154 17.96 3.75 -0.38
CA CYS A 154 18.36 2.48 -1.00
C CYS A 154 19.02 1.53 0.01
N SER A 155 19.88 2.03 0.91
CA SER A 155 20.50 1.18 1.94
C SER A 155 19.48 0.66 2.95
N THR A 156 18.51 1.50 3.34
CA THR A 156 17.44 1.13 4.26
C THR A 156 16.54 0.03 3.66
N ILE A 157 16.11 0.20 2.41
CA ILE A 157 15.30 -0.81 1.70
C ILE A 157 16.09 -2.12 1.56
N SER A 158 17.37 -2.04 1.18
CA SER A 158 18.22 -3.22 1.02
C SER A 158 18.38 -4.00 2.32
N LEU A 159 18.61 -3.31 3.44
CA LEU A 159 18.69 -3.93 4.77
C LEU A 159 17.37 -4.58 5.18
N SER A 160 16.23 -3.93 4.89
CA SER A 160 14.90 -4.49 5.14
C SER A 160 14.64 -5.76 4.32
N LEU A 161 14.99 -5.77 3.04
CA LEU A 161 14.86 -6.96 2.20
C LEU A 161 15.77 -8.10 2.67
N PHE A 162 17.00 -7.78 3.05
CA PHE A 162 17.94 -8.76 3.60
C PHE A 162 17.41 -9.42 4.88
N THR A 163 16.96 -8.61 5.85
CA THR A 163 16.41 -9.12 7.12
C THR A 163 15.14 -9.96 6.89
N MET A 164 14.25 -9.51 6.01
CA MET A 164 13.05 -10.24 5.62
C MET A 164 13.38 -11.61 5.01
N ILE A 165 14.33 -11.68 4.08
CA ILE A 165 14.77 -12.95 3.48
C ILE A 165 15.39 -13.86 4.53
N TYR A 166 16.30 -13.33 5.35
CA TYR A 166 16.98 -14.09 6.40
C TYR A 166 15.99 -14.71 7.40
N PHE A 167 15.11 -13.90 7.98
CA PHE A 167 14.10 -14.38 8.94
C PHE A 167 13.06 -15.26 8.25
N GLY A 168 12.65 -14.95 7.01
CA GLY A 168 11.74 -15.78 6.23
C GLY A 168 12.28 -17.20 6.01
N LEU A 169 13.54 -17.33 5.58
CA LEU A 169 14.20 -18.62 5.40
C LEU A 169 14.38 -19.38 6.72
N LYS A 170 14.74 -18.66 7.80
CA LYS A 170 14.88 -19.25 9.14
C LYS A 170 13.54 -19.80 9.65
N THR A 171 12.46 -19.02 9.53
CA THR A 171 11.11 -19.44 9.91
C THR A 171 10.63 -20.62 9.05
N PHE A 172 10.88 -20.60 7.75
CA PHE A 172 10.55 -21.71 6.86
C PHE A 172 11.27 -23.00 7.27
N SER A 173 12.57 -22.91 7.55
CA SER A 173 13.37 -24.05 8.03
C SER A 173 12.81 -24.61 9.34
N GLU A 174 12.45 -23.75 10.29
CA GLU A 174 11.94 -24.16 11.59
C GLU A 174 10.55 -24.83 11.49
N ILE A 175 9.66 -24.26 10.67
CA ILE A 175 8.34 -24.86 10.39
C ILE A 175 8.51 -26.26 9.78
N ARG A 176 9.46 -26.45 8.86
CA ARG A 176 9.72 -27.75 8.24
C ARG A 176 10.22 -28.80 9.24
N LYS A 177 11.20 -28.45 10.09
CA LYS A 177 11.69 -29.34 11.17
C LYS A 177 10.58 -29.77 12.14
N LEU A 178 9.73 -28.81 12.52
CA LEU A 178 8.59 -29.08 13.40
C LEU A 178 7.55 -29.97 12.72
N GLN A 179 7.40 -29.90 11.41
CA GLN A 179 6.49 -30.78 10.66
C GLN A 179 6.99 -32.22 10.62
N ASP A 180 8.30 -32.43 10.47
CA ASP A 180 8.92 -33.77 10.41
C ASP A 180 8.92 -34.49 11.77
N THR A 181 8.94 -33.74 12.89
CA THR A 181 9.11 -34.30 14.25
C THR A 181 7.79 -34.76 14.90
N THR A 182 6.61 -34.37 14.41
CA THR A 182 5.35 -34.46 15.17
C THR A 182 4.21 -35.13 14.42
N SER A 183 4.53 -36.14 13.61
CA SER A 183 3.55 -37.00 12.94
C SER A 183 2.66 -37.81 13.92
N SER A 184 2.83 -37.66 15.24
CA SER A 184 2.20 -38.50 16.28
C SER A 184 1.03 -37.84 17.04
N ASP A 185 0.87 -36.51 17.05
CA ASP A 185 -0.18 -35.81 17.83
C ASP A 185 -1.10 -34.90 16.98
N SER A 186 -2.40 -35.23 16.91
CA SER A 186 -3.39 -34.61 16.01
C SER A 186 -3.71 -33.13 16.28
N ILE A 187 -3.70 -32.69 17.55
CA ILE A 187 -3.97 -31.29 17.94
C ILE A 187 -2.81 -30.37 17.53
N SER A 188 -1.57 -30.88 17.59
CA SER A 188 -0.39 -30.14 17.16
C SER A 188 -0.39 -29.90 15.64
N ALA A 189 -0.90 -30.86 14.85
CA ALA A 189 -0.92 -30.80 13.39
C ALA A 189 -1.85 -29.70 12.85
N SER A 190 -3.02 -29.49 13.48
CA SER A 190 -3.95 -28.41 13.10
C SER A 190 -3.36 -27.03 13.34
N SER A 191 -2.72 -26.82 14.50
CA SER A 191 -2.05 -25.56 14.83
C SER A 191 -0.87 -25.27 13.90
N LYS A 192 -0.08 -26.29 13.55
CA LYS A 192 1.03 -26.17 12.58
C LYS A 192 0.55 -25.80 11.19
N THR A 193 -0.49 -26.47 10.71
CA THR A 193 -1.11 -26.17 9.42
C THR A 193 -1.58 -24.72 9.35
N LEU A 194 -2.15 -24.21 10.45
CA LEU A 194 -2.54 -22.81 10.54
C LEU A 194 -1.32 -21.87 10.52
N GLN A 195 -0.26 -22.15 11.28
CA GLN A 195 0.96 -21.35 11.27
C GLN A 195 1.60 -21.28 9.88
N THR A 196 1.62 -22.40 9.14
CA THR A 196 2.10 -22.45 7.75
C THR A 196 1.26 -21.57 6.81
N GLN A 197 -0.08 -21.58 6.96
CA GLN A 197 -0.97 -20.71 6.18
C GLN A 197 -0.68 -19.23 6.45
N LEU A 198 -0.52 -18.86 7.72
CA LEU A 198 -0.22 -17.50 8.13
C LEU A 198 1.14 -17.03 7.60
N PHE A 199 2.16 -17.90 7.69
CA PHE A 199 3.49 -17.63 7.15
C PHE A 199 3.45 -17.41 5.63
N TYR A 200 2.83 -18.31 4.87
CA TYR A 200 2.75 -18.15 3.40
C TYR A 200 1.94 -16.93 2.99
N SER A 201 0.87 -16.61 3.73
CA SER A 201 0.13 -15.37 3.51
C SER A 201 1.04 -14.16 3.67
N LEU A 202 1.81 -14.10 4.76
CA LEU A 202 2.73 -13.01 5.04
C LEU A 202 3.83 -12.87 3.97
N VAL A 203 4.42 -13.98 3.52
CA VAL A 203 5.46 -13.97 2.47
C VAL A 203 4.92 -13.38 1.15
N ILE A 204 3.70 -13.76 0.77
CA ILE A 204 3.06 -13.21 -0.43
C ILE A 204 2.79 -11.72 -0.24
N GLN A 205 2.24 -11.32 0.92
CA GLN A 205 2.02 -9.91 1.25
C GLN A 205 3.29 -9.08 1.14
N THR A 206 4.41 -9.57 1.69
CA THR A 206 5.69 -8.86 1.59
C THR A 206 6.23 -8.72 0.17
N THR A 207 5.81 -9.58 -0.76
CA THR A 207 6.22 -9.50 -2.17
C THR A 207 5.41 -8.45 -2.94
N ILE A 208 4.19 -8.13 -2.49
CA ILE A 208 3.30 -7.19 -3.18
C ILE A 208 3.91 -5.77 -3.27
N PRO A 209 4.40 -5.13 -2.18
CA PRO A 209 5.08 -3.83 -2.26
C PRO A 209 6.30 -3.82 -3.17
N VAL A 210 7.05 -4.93 -3.24
CA VAL A 210 8.24 -5.03 -4.10
C VAL A 210 7.85 -4.83 -5.57
N ILE A 211 6.73 -5.42 -5.98
CA ILE A 211 6.23 -5.34 -7.35
C ILE A 211 5.48 -4.02 -7.60
N LEU A 212 4.58 -3.63 -6.70
CA LEU A 212 3.66 -2.51 -6.94
C LEU A 212 4.24 -1.13 -6.58
N ILE A 213 5.23 -1.08 -5.68
CA ILE A 213 5.81 0.19 -5.20
C ILE A 213 7.27 0.28 -5.62
N HIS A 214 8.11 -0.67 -5.20
CA HIS A 214 9.55 -0.55 -5.40
C HIS A 214 9.98 -0.64 -6.87
N PHE A 215 9.39 -1.57 -7.65
CA PHE A 215 9.70 -1.68 -9.08
C PHE A 215 9.36 -0.41 -9.89
N PRO A 216 8.12 0.13 -9.89
CA PRO A 216 7.80 1.33 -10.66
C PRO A 216 8.55 2.58 -10.17
N THR A 217 8.79 2.73 -8.86
CA THR A 217 9.58 3.86 -8.34
C THR A 217 11.04 3.78 -8.77
N THR A 218 11.63 2.57 -8.79
CA THR A 218 13.00 2.37 -9.30
C THR A 218 13.13 2.77 -10.76
N LEU A 219 12.12 2.44 -11.60
CA LEU A 219 12.11 2.87 -13.00
C LEU A 219 12.06 4.39 -13.14
N ILE A 220 11.29 5.08 -12.29
CA ILE A 220 11.28 6.56 -12.24
C ILE A 220 12.65 7.11 -11.85
N TYR A 221 13.32 6.54 -10.84
CA TYR A 221 14.65 7.01 -10.44
C TYR A 221 15.68 6.83 -11.56
N ILE A 222 15.65 5.70 -12.28
CA ILE A 222 16.54 5.46 -13.41
C ILE A 222 16.25 6.45 -14.55
N SER A 223 14.99 6.62 -14.93
CA SER A 223 14.62 7.52 -16.03
C SER A 223 14.89 8.98 -15.70
N THR A 224 14.67 9.40 -14.45
CA THR A 224 15.00 10.75 -13.99
C THR A 224 16.51 11.00 -13.93
N PHE A 225 17.29 10.00 -13.54
CA PHE A 225 18.75 10.10 -13.63
C PHE A 225 19.24 10.27 -15.08
N LEU A 226 18.59 9.61 -16.03
CA LEU A 226 18.87 9.74 -17.47
C LEU A 226 18.22 10.98 -18.13
N ASN A 227 17.55 11.84 -17.35
CA ASN A 227 16.82 13.00 -17.84
C ASN A 227 15.76 12.67 -18.91
N ALA A 228 15.12 11.50 -18.79
CA ALA A 228 14.22 10.94 -19.80
C ALA A 228 12.94 10.34 -19.18
N ALA A 229 12.49 10.81 -18.02
CA ALA A 229 11.24 10.36 -17.40
C ALA A 229 10.01 10.98 -18.08
N PRO A 230 9.20 10.21 -18.83
CA PRO A 230 7.96 10.71 -19.40
C PRO A 230 6.86 10.86 -18.33
N PRO A 231 5.86 11.74 -18.52
CA PRO A 231 4.76 11.94 -17.57
C PRO A 231 3.96 10.67 -17.24
N ILE A 232 3.82 9.75 -18.21
CA ILE A 232 3.08 8.50 -18.04
C ILE A 232 3.65 7.61 -16.91
N GLN A 233 4.96 7.68 -16.64
CA GLN A 233 5.58 6.90 -15.56
C GLN A 233 5.05 7.32 -14.18
N GLY A 234 4.89 8.63 -13.94
CA GLY A 234 4.27 9.14 -12.71
C GLY A 234 2.84 8.64 -12.53
N THR A 235 2.03 8.66 -13.60
CA THR A 235 0.66 8.12 -13.57
C THR A 235 0.62 6.63 -13.26
N ILE A 236 1.50 5.82 -13.89
CA ILE A 236 1.59 4.38 -13.63
C ILE A 236 1.95 4.13 -12.15
N CYS A 237 2.98 4.81 -11.65
CA CYS A 237 3.43 4.67 -10.27
C CYS A 237 2.35 5.07 -9.26
N THR A 238 1.61 6.15 -9.55
CA THR A 238 0.46 6.59 -8.75
C THR A 238 -0.60 5.50 -8.66
N ILE A 239 -0.98 4.90 -9.80
CA ILE A 239 -1.99 3.83 -9.83
C ILE A 239 -1.50 2.58 -9.08
N THR A 240 -0.24 2.16 -9.27
CA THR A 240 0.28 0.95 -8.62
C THR A 240 0.43 1.13 -7.11
N ILE A 241 0.80 2.33 -6.63
CA ILE A 241 0.82 2.65 -5.20
C ILE A 241 -0.59 2.65 -4.61
N SER A 242 -1.58 3.28 -5.26
CA SER A 242 -2.98 3.23 -4.78
C SER A 242 -3.58 1.81 -4.86
N MET A 243 -3.03 0.93 -5.70
CA MET A 243 -3.45 -0.46 -5.81
C MET A 243 -2.94 -1.34 -4.66
N PHE A 244 -1.79 -1.01 -4.06
CA PHE A 244 -1.18 -1.82 -3.00
C PHE A 244 -2.15 -2.14 -1.84
N PRO A 245 -2.81 -1.15 -1.20
CA PRO A 245 -3.73 -1.41 -0.09
C PRO A 245 -4.97 -2.20 -0.50
N ALA A 246 -5.30 -2.29 -1.79
CA ALA A 246 -6.43 -3.08 -2.27
C ALA A 246 -6.08 -4.58 -2.41
N ILE A 247 -4.83 -4.88 -2.77
CA ILE A 247 -4.36 -6.24 -3.05
C ILE A 247 -3.76 -6.89 -1.80
N ASP A 248 -3.09 -6.13 -0.93
CA ASP A 248 -2.40 -6.64 0.26
C ASP A 248 -3.26 -7.49 1.22
N PRO A 249 -4.55 -7.21 1.47
CA PRO A 249 -5.35 -8.08 2.34
C PRO A 249 -5.77 -9.39 1.66
N LEU A 250 -5.66 -9.52 0.33
CA LEU A 250 -6.18 -10.67 -0.42
C LEU A 250 -5.50 -12.01 -0.08
N PRO A 251 -4.16 -12.11 0.01
CA PRO A 251 -3.51 -13.35 0.45
C PRO A 251 -4.07 -13.85 1.77
N SER A 252 -4.29 -12.96 2.74
CA SER A 252 -4.84 -13.33 4.06
C SER A 252 -6.27 -13.83 3.95
N LEU A 253 -7.10 -13.20 3.12
CA LEU A 253 -8.49 -13.63 2.88
C LEU A 253 -8.57 -14.99 2.17
N ILE A 254 -7.64 -15.27 1.25
CA ILE A 254 -7.67 -16.45 0.38
C ILE A 254 -6.97 -17.65 1.02
N ILE A 255 -5.85 -17.46 1.72
CA ILE A 255 -4.99 -18.55 2.21
C ILE A 255 -5.43 -19.05 3.58
N ILE A 256 -5.85 -18.15 4.47
CA ILE A 256 -6.22 -18.50 5.84
C ILE A 256 -7.57 -19.20 5.85
N LYS A 257 -7.55 -20.52 6.09
CA LYS A 257 -8.72 -21.40 5.93
C LYS A 257 -9.96 -20.96 6.71
N PRO A 258 -9.88 -20.58 8.01
CA PRO A 258 -11.03 -20.07 8.75
C PRO A 258 -11.70 -18.85 8.09
N TYR A 259 -10.91 -17.96 7.49
CA TYR A 259 -11.41 -16.74 6.84
C TYR A 259 -12.11 -17.09 5.52
N ARG A 260 -11.44 -17.85 4.64
CA ARG A 260 -12.03 -18.29 3.38
C ARG A 260 -13.32 -19.09 3.58
N GLN A 261 -13.36 -19.97 4.58
CA GLN A 261 -14.56 -20.74 4.92
C GLN A 261 -15.71 -19.85 5.39
N ALA A 262 -15.43 -18.83 6.22
CA ALA A 262 -16.45 -17.89 6.65
C ALA A 262 -17.03 -17.09 5.48
N ILE A 263 -16.17 -16.60 4.57
CA ILE A 263 -16.58 -15.88 3.36
C ILE A 263 -17.48 -16.77 2.50
N LEU A 264 -17.03 -17.99 2.17
CA LEU A 264 -17.79 -18.95 1.36
C LEU A 264 -19.11 -19.35 2.05
N GLY A 265 -19.12 -19.50 3.38
CA GLY A 265 -20.33 -19.78 4.16
C GLY A 265 -21.37 -18.68 4.06
N CYS A 266 -20.95 -17.42 4.13
CA CYS A 266 -21.83 -16.26 3.92
C CYS A 266 -22.42 -16.24 2.49
N PHE A 267 -21.61 -16.51 1.47
CA PHE A 267 -22.09 -16.59 0.08
C PHE A 267 -23.10 -17.72 -0.12
N LYS A 268 -22.83 -18.92 0.41
CA LYS A 268 -23.76 -20.06 0.32
C LYS A 268 -25.09 -19.79 1.02
N LYS A 269 -25.06 -19.20 2.23
CA LYS A 269 -26.28 -18.83 2.98
C LYS A 269 -27.12 -17.80 2.20
N ARG A 270 -26.48 -16.80 1.60
CA ARG A 270 -27.15 -15.75 0.83
C ARG A 270 -27.78 -16.28 -0.47
N ILE A 271 -27.10 -17.20 -1.16
CA ILE A 271 -27.65 -17.87 -2.35
C ILE A 271 -28.85 -18.74 -1.97
N SER A 272 -28.72 -19.55 -0.91
CA SER A 272 -29.82 -20.39 -0.42
C SER A 272 -31.06 -19.57 -0.03
N GLN A 273 -30.87 -18.45 0.69
CA GLN A 273 -31.97 -17.53 1.02
C GLN A 273 -32.63 -16.90 -0.22
N LYS A 274 -31.84 -16.52 -1.23
CA LYS A 274 -32.37 -15.96 -2.49
C LYS A 274 -33.19 -16.99 -3.28
N VAL A 275 -32.74 -18.24 -3.34
CA VAL A 275 -33.49 -19.35 -3.97
C VAL A 275 -34.80 -19.62 -3.24
N SER A 276 -34.77 -19.72 -1.90
CA SER A 276 -35.98 -19.94 -1.09
C SER A 276 -37.00 -18.81 -1.23
N SER A 277 -36.55 -17.54 -1.26
CA SER A 277 -37.45 -16.40 -1.47
C SER A 277 -38.08 -16.36 -2.87
N THR A 278 -37.35 -16.81 -3.90
CA THR A 278 -37.86 -16.86 -5.28
C THR A 278 -38.89 -17.98 -5.48
N GLN A 279 -38.66 -19.15 -4.87
CA GLN A 279 -39.64 -20.24 -4.85
C GLN A 279 -40.90 -19.88 -4.07
N ALA A 280 -40.77 -19.20 -2.93
CA ALA A 280 -41.91 -18.73 -2.12
C ALA A 280 -42.74 -17.64 -2.82
N SER A 281 -42.13 -16.85 -3.71
CA SER A 281 -42.84 -15.86 -4.53
C SER A 281 -43.59 -16.52 -5.70
N ARG A 282 -42.95 -17.47 -6.40
CA ARG A 282 -43.61 -18.25 -7.49
C ARG A 282 -44.79 -19.09 -7.01
N SER A 283 -44.70 -19.72 -5.84
CA SER A 283 -45.82 -20.47 -5.26
C SER A 283 -46.99 -19.57 -4.84
N ARG A 284 -46.75 -18.28 -4.63
CA ARG A 284 -47.78 -17.28 -4.29
C ARG A 284 -48.47 -16.72 -5.54
N VAL A 285 -47.74 -16.59 -6.65
CA VAL A 285 -48.30 -16.17 -7.95
C VAL A 285 -49.16 -17.28 -8.58
N ASN A 286 -48.76 -18.54 -8.48
CA ASN A 286 -49.54 -19.68 -9.01
C ASN A 286 -50.79 -20.03 -8.18
N LYS A 287 -51.10 -19.25 -7.13
CA LYS A 287 -52.29 -19.42 -6.28
C LYS A 287 -53.41 -18.43 -6.58
N PHE A 288 -53.20 -17.54 -7.55
CA PHE A 288 -54.21 -16.65 -8.13
C PHE A 288 -54.42 -17.04 -9.59
#